data_AF-A0A970WQ38-F1
#
_entry.id   AF-A0A970WQ38-F1
#
_cell.length_a   1.000
_cell.length_b   1.000
_cell.length_c   1.000
_cell.angle_alpha   90.00
_cell.angle_beta   90.00
_cell.angle_gamma   90.00
#
_symmetry.space_group_name_H-M   'P 1'
#
loop_
_entity.id
_entity.type
_entity.pdbx_description
1 polymer ?
#
loop_
_entity_poly.entity_id
_entity_poly.type
_entity_poly.pdbx_seq_one_letter_code
_entity_poly.pdbx_strand_id
1 'polypeptide(L)'
;MLKSSEVANGSTEHPTRWMLVTQKTVGEDTSVIERTAPKTWEYLNRHAGKLDKRGSAIYKNRPRFSVFGVGEYSFAPFKVAISGFYKRLAFAEIGNLEGKPIVLDDTSYFVPCYSRQEAKLIATMLNSNLAREFYSVFVFWDAKRPITIDVLRQLNLSALAEELQLEREFLAYLKRHPKAEKQTTMF
;
A
#
# COMPACT_ATOMS: atom_id res chain seq x y z
N MET A 1 -7.49 8.93 -1.42
CA MET A 1 -6.68 8.06 -2.28
C MET A 1 -5.60 8.89 -2.92
N LEU A 2 -4.36 8.41 -2.87
CA LEU A 2 -3.22 9.03 -3.56
C LEU A 2 -2.90 8.28 -4.84
N LYS A 3 -2.59 9.04 -5.89
CA LYS A 3 -1.97 8.53 -7.11
C LYS A 3 -0.48 8.33 -6.91
N SER A 4 0.09 7.42 -7.68
CA SER A 4 1.55 7.21 -7.69
C SER A 4 2.36 8.45 -8.03
N SER A 5 1.78 9.42 -8.74
CA SER A 5 2.37 10.74 -8.97
C SER A 5 2.49 11.59 -7.71
N GLU A 6 1.46 11.57 -6.86
CA GLU A 6 1.45 12.29 -5.58
C GLU A 6 2.45 11.63 -4.61
N VAL A 7 2.51 10.29 -4.59
CA VAL A 7 3.54 9.54 -3.85
C VAL A 7 4.94 9.90 -4.32
N ALA A 8 5.18 9.85 -5.64
CA ALA A 8 6.49 10.16 -6.21
C ALA A 8 6.94 11.59 -5.88
N ASN A 9 6.03 12.56 -5.87
CA ASN A 9 6.33 13.96 -5.58
C ASN A 9 6.40 14.31 -4.08
N GLY A 10 6.11 13.34 -3.20
CA GLY A 10 6.07 13.59 -1.75
C GLY A 10 4.84 14.38 -1.28
N SER A 11 3.82 14.54 -2.13
CA SER A 11 2.56 15.23 -1.80
C SER A 11 1.58 14.28 -1.13
N THR A 12 1.92 13.77 0.07
CA THR A 12 1.20 12.63 0.68
C THR A 12 0.21 13.00 1.79
N GLU A 13 0.21 14.25 2.26
CA GLU A 13 -0.60 14.68 3.42
C GLU A 13 -2.09 14.84 3.08
N HIS A 14 -2.41 15.32 1.88
CA HIS A 14 -3.77 15.69 1.50
C HIS A 14 -4.18 15.01 0.19
N PRO A 15 -4.81 13.82 0.25
CA PRO A 15 -5.26 13.14 -0.97
C PRO A 15 -6.34 13.95 -1.69
N THR A 16 -6.17 14.12 -3.00
CA THR A 16 -7.10 14.88 -3.85
C THR A 16 -8.31 14.07 -4.33
N ARG A 17 -8.34 12.76 -4.03
CA ARG A 17 -9.34 11.81 -4.55
C ARG A 17 -9.96 10.97 -3.44
N TRP A 18 -11.21 10.59 -3.63
CA TRP A 18 -11.94 9.72 -2.71
C TRP A 18 -12.29 8.41 -3.40
N MET A 19 -12.26 7.31 -2.64
CA MET A 19 -12.59 5.98 -3.13
C MET A 19 -13.56 5.31 -2.17
N LEU A 20 -14.62 4.72 -2.71
CA LEU A 20 -15.48 3.81 -1.96
C LEU A 20 -14.80 2.45 -1.92
N VAL A 21 -14.58 1.94 -0.71
CA VAL A 21 -14.10 0.57 -0.47
C VAL A 21 -15.24 -0.17 0.19
N THR A 22 -15.82 -1.13 -0.52
CA THR A 22 -17.08 -1.79 -0.16
C THR A 22 -16.87 -2.95 0.82
N GLN A 23 -15.64 -3.38 1.01
CA GLN A 23 -15.31 -4.48 1.90
C GLN A 23 -13.90 -4.36 2.49
N LYS A 24 -13.66 -5.00 3.64
CA LYS A 24 -12.35 -5.02 4.32
C LYS A 24 -11.46 -6.15 3.81
N THR A 25 -12.04 -7.26 3.40
CA THR A 25 -11.31 -8.41 2.86
C THR A 25 -11.93 -8.90 1.55
N VAL A 26 -11.12 -9.48 0.67
CA VAL A 26 -11.63 -10.01 -0.60
C VAL A 26 -12.67 -11.11 -0.36
N GLY A 27 -13.84 -10.97 -0.96
CA GLY A 27 -14.93 -11.96 -0.88
C GLY A 27 -15.94 -11.72 0.25
N GLU A 28 -15.70 -10.75 1.13
CA GLU A 28 -16.67 -10.33 2.14
C GLU A 28 -17.95 -9.77 1.50
N ASP A 29 -19.10 -10.13 2.06
CA ASP A 29 -20.41 -9.72 1.56
C ASP A 29 -20.58 -8.20 1.61
N THR A 30 -20.89 -7.61 0.45
CA THR A 30 -21.10 -6.18 0.26
C THR A 30 -22.56 -5.77 0.43
N SER A 31 -23.50 -6.73 0.47
CA SER A 31 -24.95 -6.44 0.59
C SER A 31 -25.28 -5.70 1.88
N VAL A 32 -24.46 -5.90 2.93
CA VAL A 32 -24.56 -5.22 4.22
C VAL A 32 -24.57 -3.69 4.11
N ILE A 33 -23.98 -3.12 3.06
CA ILE A 33 -23.94 -1.67 2.79
C ILE A 33 -25.35 -1.10 2.60
N GLU A 34 -26.29 -1.89 2.06
CA GLU A 34 -27.69 -1.48 1.90
C GLU A 34 -28.29 -0.98 3.21
N ARG A 35 -27.96 -1.65 4.32
CA ARG A 35 -28.45 -1.30 5.65
C ARG A 35 -27.55 -0.30 6.37
N THR A 36 -26.22 -0.43 6.28
CA THR A 36 -25.29 0.38 7.06
C THR A 36 -24.98 1.74 6.44
N ALA A 37 -25.09 1.86 5.12
CA ALA A 37 -24.88 3.10 4.38
C ALA A 37 -25.80 3.18 3.13
N PRO A 38 -27.12 3.40 3.30
CA PRO A 38 -28.09 3.34 2.20
C PRO A 38 -27.77 4.27 1.02
N LYS A 39 -27.25 5.47 1.27
CA LYS A 39 -26.82 6.42 0.22
C LYS A 39 -25.65 5.87 -0.62
N THR A 40 -24.73 5.14 0.02
CA THR A 40 -23.61 4.47 -0.67
C THR A 40 -24.14 3.32 -1.53
N TRP A 41 -25.08 2.54 -1.02
CA TRP A 41 -25.72 1.45 -1.78
C TRP A 41 -26.47 1.96 -3.01
N GLU A 42 -27.24 3.04 -2.86
CA GLU A 42 -27.92 3.70 -3.97
C GLU A 42 -26.93 4.18 -5.04
N TYR A 43 -25.83 4.82 -4.62
CA TYR A 43 -24.76 5.24 -5.53
C TYR A 43 -24.17 4.06 -6.30
N LEU A 44 -23.85 2.95 -5.62
CA LEU A 44 -23.29 1.76 -6.25
C LEU A 44 -24.25 1.16 -7.28
N ASN A 45 -25.54 1.04 -6.94
CA ASN A 45 -26.57 0.54 -7.85
C ASN A 45 -26.77 1.46 -9.07
N ARG A 46 -26.78 2.78 -8.87
CA ARG A 46 -26.88 3.76 -9.97
C ARG A 46 -25.74 3.60 -10.99
N HIS A 47 -24.56 3.20 -10.54
CA HIS A 47 -23.38 3.00 -11.39
C HIS A 47 -23.13 1.53 -11.76
N ALA A 48 -24.04 0.62 -11.39
CA ALA A 48 -23.77 -0.80 -11.48
C ALA A 48 -23.56 -1.28 -12.91
N GLY A 49 -24.24 -0.70 -13.90
CA GLY A 49 -24.01 -1.03 -15.31
C GLY A 49 -22.56 -0.84 -15.77
N LYS A 50 -21.77 0.04 -15.13
CA LYS A 50 -20.32 0.16 -15.39
C LYS A 50 -19.51 -0.82 -14.54
N LEU A 51 -19.89 -1.00 -13.27
CA LEU A 51 -19.17 -1.85 -12.32
C LEU A 51 -19.31 -3.35 -12.64
N ASP A 52 -20.47 -3.77 -13.14
CA ASP A 52 -20.78 -5.15 -13.52
C ASP A 52 -20.09 -5.54 -14.85
N LYS A 53 -19.72 -4.56 -15.68
CA LYS A 53 -18.98 -4.77 -16.95
C LYS A 53 -17.48 -5.01 -16.76
N ARG A 54 -16.95 -5.01 -15.53
CA ARG A 54 -15.52 -5.26 -15.28
C ARG A 54 -15.15 -6.69 -15.69
N GLY A 55 -14.37 -6.81 -16.76
CA GLY A 55 -14.06 -8.10 -17.39
C GLY A 55 -12.97 -8.94 -16.71
N SER A 56 -12.33 -8.45 -15.65
CA SER A 56 -11.27 -9.21 -14.98
C SER A 56 -11.83 -10.45 -14.28
N ALA A 57 -11.18 -11.60 -14.48
CA ALA A 57 -11.57 -12.87 -13.86
C ALA A 57 -11.59 -12.82 -12.33
N ILE A 58 -10.86 -11.89 -11.71
CA ILE A 58 -10.82 -11.66 -10.25
C ILE A 58 -12.20 -11.33 -9.66
N TYR A 59 -13.14 -10.86 -10.47
CA TYR A 59 -14.50 -10.53 -10.05
C TYR A 59 -15.50 -11.68 -10.24
N LYS A 60 -15.10 -12.78 -10.91
CA LYS A 60 -15.98 -13.96 -11.05
C LYS A 60 -16.22 -14.58 -9.68
N ASN A 61 -17.47 -14.95 -9.39
CA ASN A 61 -17.88 -15.55 -8.11
C ASN A 61 -17.47 -14.69 -6.90
N ARG A 62 -17.60 -13.37 -7.01
CA ARG A 62 -17.40 -12.41 -5.92
C ARG A 62 -18.67 -11.61 -5.67
N PRO A 63 -18.88 -11.10 -4.43
CA PRO A 63 -19.96 -10.17 -4.14
C PRO A 63 -19.94 -8.99 -5.09
N ARG A 64 -21.13 -8.54 -5.50
CA ARG A 64 -21.28 -7.40 -6.41
C ARG A 64 -20.60 -6.18 -5.81
N PHE A 65 -20.06 -5.28 -6.63
CA PHE A 65 -19.32 -4.10 -6.15
C PHE A 65 -18.03 -4.39 -5.38
N SER A 66 -17.51 -5.63 -5.37
CA SER A 66 -16.19 -5.95 -4.80
C SER A 66 -15.08 -5.06 -5.38
N VAL A 67 -14.15 -4.63 -4.52
CA VAL A 67 -12.82 -4.11 -4.85
C VAL A 67 -11.78 -5.23 -4.72
N PHE A 68 -10.83 -5.34 -5.66
CA PHE A 68 -9.73 -6.30 -5.58
C PHE A 68 -8.49 -5.68 -4.93
N GLY A 69 -7.59 -6.51 -4.37
CA GLY A 69 -6.34 -6.03 -3.78
C GLY A 69 -6.56 -5.26 -2.49
N VAL A 70 -7.60 -5.60 -1.73
CA VAL A 70 -7.90 -5.04 -0.41
C VAL A 70 -7.78 -6.11 0.68
N GLY A 71 -7.22 -5.73 1.81
CA GLY A 71 -7.08 -6.58 3.00
C GLY A 71 -6.69 -5.75 4.21
N GLU A 72 -6.39 -6.41 5.33
CA GLU A 72 -5.96 -5.77 6.59
C GLU A 72 -4.88 -4.69 6.35
N TYR A 73 -3.88 -5.00 5.52
CA TYR A 73 -2.79 -4.09 5.13
C TYR A 73 -3.27 -2.78 4.47
N SER A 74 -4.37 -2.81 3.70
CA SER A 74 -4.91 -1.62 3.02
C SER A 74 -5.40 -0.57 4.00
N PHE A 75 -5.89 -1.01 5.17
CA PHE A 75 -6.45 -0.17 6.22
C PHE A 75 -5.43 0.22 7.30
N ALA A 76 -4.15 -0.12 7.12
CA ALA A 76 -3.08 0.35 7.99
C ALA A 76 -3.10 1.89 8.09
N PRO A 77 -3.01 2.46 9.31
CA PRO A 77 -3.16 3.90 9.55
C PRO A 77 -1.97 4.72 9.01
N PHE A 78 -0.82 4.08 8.83
CA PHE A 78 0.36 4.64 8.20
C PHE A 78 0.86 3.68 7.12
N LYS A 79 1.64 4.18 6.16
CA LYS A 79 2.28 3.37 5.11
C LYS A 79 3.61 4.00 4.72
N VAL A 80 4.55 3.19 4.27
CA VAL A 80 5.73 3.67 3.51
C VAL A 80 5.56 3.19 2.08
N ALA A 81 5.41 4.12 1.14
CA ALA A 81 5.01 3.83 -0.22
C ALA A 81 6.04 4.26 -1.25
N ILE A 82 6.03 3.60 -2.39
CA ILE A 82 6.85 3.96 -3.56
C ILE A 82 6.02 3.82 -4.82
N SER A 83 6.27 4.70 -5.78
CA SER A 83 5.66 4.64 -7.10
C SER A 83 6.35 3.59 -7.97
N GLY A 84 5.56 2.70 -8.59
CA GLY A 84 6.07 1.74 -9.56
C GLY A 84 6.39 2.35 -10.93
N PHE A 85 5.85 3.53 -11.24
CA PHE A 85 5.97 4.20 -12.54
C PHE A 85 7.17 5.14 -12.66
N TYR A 86 7.55 5.77 -11.56
CA TYR A 86 8.51 6.87 -11.60
C TYR A 86 9.92 6.31 -11.50
N LYS A 87 10.82 6.80 -12.35
CA LYS A 87 12.22 6.35 -12.44
C LYS A 87 13.08 6.93 -11.31
N ARG A 88 12.66 6.74 -10.06
CA ARG A 88 13.34 7.21 -8.84
C ARG A 88 12.99 6.35 -7.64
N LEU A 89 14.02 5.96 -6.87
CA LEU A 89 13.85 5.31 -5.56
C LEU A 89 13.55 6.37 -4.47
N ALA A 90 12.28 6.75 -4.37
CA ALA A 90 11.78 7.67 -3.36
C ALA A 90 10.63 7.02 -2.59
N PHE A 91 10.91 6.62 -1.36
CA PHE A 91 9.90 6.06 -0.45
C PHE A 91 9.30 7.20 0.37
N ALA A 92 7.98 7.32 0.35
CA ALA A 92 7.24 8.38 1.03
C ALA A 92 6.45 7.82 2.21
N GLU A 93 6.51 8.53 3.33
CA GLU A 93 5.62 8.29 4.47
C GLU A 93 4.21 8.78 4.13
N ILE A 94 3.22 7.97 4.46
CA ILE A 94 1.81 8.26 4.25
C ILE A 94 1.09 8.03 5.56
N GLY A 95 0.38 9.05 6.04
CA GLY A 95 -0.44 8.97 7.24
C GLY A 95 -1.88 8.57 6.97
N ASN A 96 -2.75 9.07 7.84
CA ASN A 96 -4.19 9.01 7.69
C ASN A 96 -4.73 10.43 7.54
N LEU A 97 -5.91 10.54 6.93
CA LEU A 97 -6.66 11.80 6.87
C LEU A 97 -7.87 11.65 7.79
N GLU A 98 -7.92 12.47 8.86
CA GLU A 98 -9.03 12.46 9.83
C GLU A 98 -9.32 11.05 10.41
N GLY A 99 -8.27 10.31 10.75
CA GLY A 99 -8.38 8.94 11.26
C GLY A 99 -8.73 7.89 10.20
N LYS A 100 -8.94 8.27 8.93
CA LYS A 100 -9.21 7.33 7.83
C LYS A 100 -7.92 6.97 7.09
N PRO A 101 -7.68 5.68 6.81
CA PRO A 101 -6.49 5.26 6.09
C PRO A 101 -6.48 5.83 4.66
N ILE A 102 -5.32 6.31 4.23
CA ILE A 102 -5.12 6.71 2.84
C ILE A 102 -4.85 5.45 2.01
N VAL A 103 -5.68 5.23 0.99
CA VAL A 103 -5.54 4.16 -0.02
C VAL A 103 -4.70 4.68 -1.19
N LEU A 104 -3.90 3.81 -1.81
CA LEU A 104 -3.10 4.14 -2.99
C LEU A 104 -3.73 3.53 -4.24
N ASP A 105 -3.43 4.08 -5.41
CA ASP A 105 -3.77 3.41 -6.66
C ASP A 105 -2.96 2.12 -6.89
N ASP A 106 -3.33 1.37 -7.92
CA ASP A 106 -2.72 0.08 -8.31
C ASP A 106 -1.31 0.21 -8.90
N THR A 107 -0.71 1.40 -8.82
CA THR A 107 0.57 1.73 -9.44
C THR A 107 1.61 2.18 -8.42
N SER A 108 1.26 2.09 -7.14
CA SER A 108 2.16 2.24 -6.00
C SER A 108 2.25 0.92 -5.24
N TYR A 109 3.41 0.67 -4.66
CA TYR A 109 3.64 -0.38 -3.67
C TYR A 109 3.81 0.25 -2.30
N PHE A 110 3.56 -0.50 -1.24
CA PHE A 110 3.74 0.02 0.11
C PHE A 110 3.95 -1.07 1.15
N VAL A 111 4.65 -0.68 2.22
CA VAL A 111 4.69 -1.41 3.49
C VAL A 111 3.61 -0.84 4.41
N PRO A 112 2.69 -1.65 4.95
CA PRO A 112 1.71 -1.19 5.93
C PRO A 112 2.39 -0.89 7.27
N CYS A 113 2.02 0.23 7.91
CA CYS A 113 2.53 0.65 9.20
C CYS A 113 1.40 1.01 10.18
N TYR A 114 1.59 0.72 11.45
CA TYR A 114 0.60 0.88 12.52
C TYR A 114 0.93 2.04 13.47
N SER A 115 2.10 2.65 13.33
CA SER A 115 2.45 3.91 14.01
C SER A 115 3.24 4.85 13.11
N ARG A 116 3.24 6.15 13.45
CA ARG A 116 4.07 7.14 12.76
C ARG A 116 5.55 6.85 12.93
N GLN A 117 5.96 6.40 14.11
CA GLN A 117 7.35 6.07 14.43
C GLN A 117 7.86 4.92 13.58
N GLU A 118 7.03 3.88 13.40
CA GLU A 118 7.33 2.76 12.51
C GLU A 118 7.48 3.21 11.05
N ALA A 119 6.53 4.00 10.54
CA ALA A 119 6.60 4.50 9.17
C ALA A 119 7.87 5.34 8.94
N LYS A 120 8.24 6.17 9.92
CA LYS A 120 9.47 6.96 9.89
C LYS A 120 10.72 6.08 9.86
N LEU A 121 10.81 5.08 10.73
CA LEU A 121 11.94 4.14 10.77
C LEU A 121 12.12 3.43 9.43
N ILE A 122 11.04 2.84 8.90
CA ILE A 122 11.06 2.10 7.63
C ILE A 122 11.41 3.03 6.46
N ALA A 123 10.86 4.25 6.42
CA ALA A 123 11.17 5.24 5.40
C ALA A 123 12.63 5.70 5.48
N THR A 124 13.19 5.89 6.68
CA THR A 124 14.61 6.19 6.88
C THR A 124 15.50 5.07 6.34
N MET A 125 15.20 3.82 6.68
CA MET A 125 15.95 2.66 6.19
C MET A 125 15.89 2.57 4.65
N LEU A 126 14.70 2.61 4.07
CA LEU A 126 14.48 2.46 2.63
C LEU A 126 15.02 3.63 1.79
N ASN A 127 15.16 4.82 2.36
CA ASN A 127 15.78 5.97 1.71
C ASN A 127 17.28 6.12 2.00
N SER A 128 17.89 5.20 2.76
CA SER A 128 19.35 5.18 2.97
C SER A 128 20.10 4.97 1.64
N ASN A 129 21.35 5.43 1.60
CA ASN A 129 22.20 5.20 0.42
C ASN A 129 22.38 3.70 0.16
N LEU A 130 22.56 2.89 1.22
CA LEU A 130 22.71 1.44 1.12
C LEU A 130 21.50 0.77 0.45
N ALA A 131 20.28 1.12 0.85
CA ALA A 131 19.07 0.60 0.22
C ALA A 131 18.93 1.04 -1.24
N ARG A 132 19.26 2.31 -1.53
CA ARG A 132 19.19 2.85 -2.90
C ARG A 132 20.19 2.18 -3.84
N GLU A 133 21.42 2.00 -3.39
CA GLU A 133 22.47 1.29 -4.11
C GLU A 133 22.05 -0.16 -4.38
N PHE A 134 21.58 -0.87 -3.33
CA PHE A 134 21.07 -2.23 -3.47
C PHE A 134 20.00 -2.34 -4.56
N TYR A 135 18.93 -1.53 -4.48
CA TYR A 135 17.85 -1.60 -5.48
C TYR A 135 18.31 -1.20 -6.88
N SER A 136 19.22 -0.23 -7.01
CA SER A 136 19.64 0.29 -8.32
C SER A 136 20.24 -0.78 -9.23
N VAL A 137 20.83 -1.85 -8.66
CA VAL A 137 21.39 -3.00 -9.39
C VAL A 137 20.29 -3.88 -10.02
N PHE A 138 19.11 -3.94 -9.41
CA PHE A 138 18.00 -4.77 -9.88
C PHE A 138 16.98 -4.01 -10.74
N VAL A 139 17.00 -2.68 -10.69
CA VAL A 139 16.02 -1.85 -11.41
C VAL A 139 16.43 -1.69 -12.88
N PHE A 140 15.58 -2.19 -13.78
CA PHE A 140 15.71 -1.89 -15.20
C PHE A 140 15.02 -0.57 -15.55
N TRP A 141 15.79 0.52 -15.55
CA TRP A 141 15.27 1.89 -15.66
C TRP A 141 14.54 2.20 -16.96
N ASP A 142 14.78 1.47 -18.04
CA ASP A 142 14.09 1.71 -19.32
C ASP A 142 12.68 1.15 -19.37
N ALA A 143 12.30 0.28 -18.43
CA ALA A 143 10.94 -0.19 -18.31
C ALA A 143 9.96 0.96 -18.01
N LYS A 144 8.73 0.81 -18.53
CA LYS A 144 7.60 1.70 -18.21
C LYS A 144 7.29 1.73 -16.70
N ARG A 145 7.50 0.61 -16.01
CA ARG A 145 7.35 0.47 -14.55
C ARG A 145 8.59 -0.24 -14.01
N PRO A 146 9.67 0.51 -13.71
CA PRO A 146 10.96 -0.10 -13.40
C PRO A 146 11.02 -0.64 -11.96
N ILE A 147 10.20 -0.11 -11.05
CA ILE A 147 10.11 -0.56 -9.66
C ILE A 147 8.94 -1.54 -9.57
N THR A 148 9.25 -2.83 -9.45
CA THR A 148 8.26 -3.91 -9.35
C THR A 148 8.24 -4.50 -7.96
N ILE A 149 7.16 -5.24 -7.65
CA ILE A 149 7.09 -5.98 -6.39
C ILE A 149 8.25 -6.98 -6.22
N ASP A 150 8.71 -7.60 -7.31
CA ASP A 150 9.79 -8.59 -7.27
C ASP A 150 11.14 -7.95 -6.94
N VAL A 151 11.39 -6.72 -7.44
CA VAL A 151 12.57 -5.93 -7.06
C VAL A 151 12.51 -5.54 -5.58
N LEU A 152 11.36 -5.03 -5.12
CA LEU A 152 11.16 -4.60 -3.73
C LEU A 152 11.34 -5.75 -2.74
N ARG A 153 10.97 -6.97 -3.13
CA ARG A 153 11.15 -8.19 -2.33
C ARG A 153 12.59 -8.72 -2.29
N GLN A 154 13.54 -8.17 -3.04
CA GLN A 154 14.93 -8.63 -2.93
C GLN A 154 15.62 -8.14 -1.65
N LEU A 155 15.17 -7.02 -1.07
CA LEU A 155 15.82 -6.41 0.09
C LEU A 155 15.32 -7.04 1.39
N ASN A 156 16.25 -7.60 2.17
CA ASN A 156 15.98 -8.03 3.55
C ASN A 156 16.06 -6.82 4.50
N LEU A 157 14.94 -6.45 5.09
CA LEU A 157 14.87 -5.29 5.98
C LEU A 157 15.58 -5.49 7.32
N SER A 158 15.67 -6.72 7.84
CA SER A 158 16.43 -7.00 9.06
C SER A 158 17.93 -6.82 8.83
N ALA A 159 18.44 -7.38 7.73
CA ALA A 159 19.85 -7.20 7.35
C ALA A 159 20.17 -5.72 7.09
N LEU A 160 19.28 -4.99 6.43
CA LEU A 160 19.44 -3.55 6.26
C LEU A 160 19.45 -2.81 7.61
N ALA A 161 18.61 -3.21 8.57
CA ALA A 161 18.59 -2.59 9.90
C ALA A 161 19.90 -2.84 10.65
N GLU A 162 20.47 -4.04 10.56
CA GLU A 162 21.78 -4.38 11.13
C GLU A 162 22.89 -3.50 10.56
N GLU A 163 22.99 -3.42 9.22
CA GLU A 163 23.99 -2.60 8.52
C GLU A 163 23.85 -1.10 8.84
N LEU A 164 22.63 -0.63 9.06
CA LEU A 164 22.36 0.76 9.44
C LEU A 164 22.46 1.01 10.95
N GLN A 165 22.77 0.00 11.77
CA GLN A 165 22.80 0.08 13.24
C GLN A 165 21.44 0.46 13.86
N LEU A 166 20.34 0.13 13.18
CA LEU A 166 18.95 0.35 13.60
C LEU A 166 18.25 -0.94 14.06
N GLU A 167 18.97 -2.06 14.14
CA GLU A 167 18.44 -3.39 14.47
C GLU A 167 17.57 -3.37 15.75
N ARG A 168 18.05 -2.73 16.82
CA ARG A 168 17.32 -2.68 18.10
C ARG A 168 15.93 -2.06 17.96
N GLU A 169 15.84 -0.97 17.20
CA GLU A 169 14.60 -0.24 16.96
C GLU A 169 13.67 -1.05 16.04
N PHE A 170 14.26 -1.69 15.03
CA PHE A 170 13.54 -2.53 14.08
C PHE A 170 12.99 -3.83 14.72
N LEU A 171 13.77 -4.49 15.58
CA LEU A 171 13.31 -5.66 16.34
C LEU A 171 12.21 -5.32 17.35
N ALA A 172 12.32 -4.15 18.01
CA ALA A 172 11.26 -3.67 18.89
C ALA A 172 9.94 -3.46 18.15
N TYR A 173 10.02 -3.10 16.87
CA TYR A 173 8.89 -3.04 15.96
C TYR A 173 8.36 -4.44 15.60
N LEU A 174 9.21 -5.36 15.09
CA LEU A 174 8.78 -6.68 14.64
C LEU A 174 8.05 -7.48 15.74
N LYS A 175 8.52 -7.39 16.98
CA LYS A 175 7.87 -8.04 18.15
C LYS A 175 6.43 -7.59 18.40
N ARG A 176 6.06 -6.37 17.97
CA ARG A 176 4.69 -5.84 18.10
C ARG A 176 3.77 -6.38 16.99
N HIS A 177 4.33 -6.98 15.95
CA HIS A 177 3.62 -7.48 14.77
C HIS A 177 4.14 -8.87 14.36
N PRO A 178 3.78 -9.95 15.07
CA PRO A 178 4.30 -11.30 14.82
C PRO A 178 3.97 -11.87 13.43
N LYS A 179 3.04 -11.26 12.68
CA LYS A 179 2.81 -11.59 11.26
C LYS A 179 3.97 -11.08 10.36
N ALA A 180 4.61 -9.97 10.72
CA ALA A 180 5.76 -9.39 10.01
C ALA A 180 7.07 -10.16 10.29
N GLU A 181 7.22 -10.75 11.48
CA GLU A 181 8.39 -11.60 11.82
C GLU A 181 8.58 -12.80 10.88
N LYS A 182 7.50 -13.30 10.25
CA LYS A 182 7.55 -14.45 9.34
C LYS A 182 7.82 -14.06 7.88
N GLN A 183 7.87 -12.78 7.55
CA GLN A 183 8.09 -12.29 6.20
C GLN A 183 9.43 -11.55 6.13
N THR A 184 10.40 -12.14 5.42
CA THR A 184 11.71 -11.51 5.15
C THR A 184 11.56 -10.23 4.31
N THR A 185 10.40 -10.05 3.66
CA THR A 185 10.08 -8.95 2.76
C THR A 185 8.75 -8.33 3.16
N MET A 186 8.75 -7.06 3.60
CA MET A 186 7.53 -6.37 4.05
C MET A 186 6.67 -5.76 2.91
N PHE A 187 6.98 -6.11 1.65
CA PHE A 187 6.27 -5.68 0.44
C PHE A 187 5.40 -6.79 -0.19
#